data_AF-A0AAD7Z7I2-F1
#
_entry.id   AF-A0AAD7Z7I2-F1
#
_cell.length_a   1.000
_cell.length_b   1.000
_cell.length_c   1.000
_cell.angle_alpha   90.00
_cell.angle_beta   90.00
_cell.angle_gamma   90.00
#
_symmetry.space_group_name_H-M   'P 1'
#
loop_
_entity.id
_entity.type
_entity.pdbx_description
1 polymer ?
#
loop_
_entity_poly.entity_id
_entity_poly.type
_entity_poly.pdbx_seq_one_letter_code
_entity_poly.pdbx_strand_id
1 'polypeptide(L)'
;MWWFAGGIFMKDLSSSKHSNFMLTGIFTFALSGSVVAFGASVGRWVDNTPRLKAARLALLAQNTLLVICASTVAIMFENWEKVSTLWDGSLLIILQIVVVTTAALSRVASIGTSIVMQKDWIVVLANGDLNQLAKVNSVFRSIDLTTQIVAPLIVGIVQDEISKLASAIMIAVWNIVSMCIEYYLLWLIYKENANLSTKEIKVHSPKCVARYADHAVCPEDPEDKVNCLQYRLQTFLYDWLTYIKHPIRMAGVGLSCLYMTVLGFDTVTTAYGNTQITVLMLGIAQGFAALCGMIGSLSYPMLRKRLGLNSTGVMGFSLQFIALIPCVVSIWLPGSPFDASTINLTWEPSPANTTVTMISVEEVSSNNKVISIFTFFGGVILSRYGLWLADISVTQTMQERISENKRGVINGIQDSLNMGMDMLKSLLVILFPYPQQFGFLIIISYVSILLGLIFYLFYYFTYSQFFEPDNIVSSAKESAASKYTSNGETGTESILNTIS
;
A
#
# COMPACT_ATOMS: atom_id res chain seq x y z
N MET A 1 15.26 0.04 -2.58
CA MET A 1 15.95 0.39 -3.85
C MET A 1 15.09 0.08 -5.06
N TRP A 2 14.73 -1.19 -5.32
CA TRP A 2 13.92 -1.57 -6.49
C TRP A 2 12.61 -0.78 -6.65
N TRP A 3 11.89 -0.55 -5.55
CA TRP A 3 10.63 0.19 -5.60
C TRP A 3 10.78 1.63 -6.13
N PHE A 4 11.92 2.28 -5.87
CA PHE A 4 12.24 3.60 -6.40
C PHE A 4 12.75 3.52 -7.85
N ALA A 5 13.74 2.66 -8.12
CA ALA A 5 14.37 2.53 -9.43
C ALA A 5 13.42 1.98 -10.50
N GLY A 6 12.53 1.05 -10.12
CA GLY A 6 11.69 0.29 -11.03
C GLY A 6 10.79 1.16 -11.88
N GLY A 7 10.25 2.25 -11.34
CA GLY A 7 9.40 3.18 -12.11
C GLY A 7 10.17 3.92 -13.20
N ILE A 8 11.39 4.32 -12.88
CA ILE A 8 12.28 4.99 -13.83
C ILE A 8 12.72 4.00 -14.91
N PHE A 9 13.07 2.77 -14.51
CA PHE A 9 13.39 1.69 -15.46
C PHE A 9 12.23 1.41 -16.40
N MET A 10 11.00 1.23 -15.90
CA MET A 10 9.85 0.95 -16.76
C MET A 10 9.56 2.09 -17.74
N LYS A 11 9.69 3.35 -17.30
CA LYS A 11 9.55 4.51 -18.19
C LYS A 11 10.58 4.50 -19.30
N ASP A 12 11.85 4.27 -18.96
CA ASP A 12 12.94 4.27 -19.93
C ASP A 12 12.86 3.08 -20.88
N LEU A 13 12.46 1.90 -20.40
CA LEU A 13 12.26 0.70 -21.22
C LEU A 13 11.04 0.80 -22.14
N SER A 14 10.09 1.69 -21.84
CA SER A 14 8.92 1.97 -22.68
C SER A 14 9.20 3.05 -23.74
N SER A 15 10.25 3.84 -23.59
CA SER A 15 10.49 5.02 -24.40
C SER A 15 11.39 4.73 -25.60
N SER A 16 10.81 4.30 -26.71
CA SER A 16 11.56 4.16 -27.98
C SER A 16 11.69 5.47 -28.77
N LYS A 17 10.80 6.45 -28.53
CA LYS A 17 10.76 7.74 -29.26
C LYS A 17 10.22 8.91 -28.43
N HIS A 18 9.26 8.66 -27.54
CA HIS A 18 8.67 9.65 -26.63
C HIS A 18 8.55 9.06 -25.21
N SER A 19 8.62 9.90 -24.17
CA SER A 19 8.40 9.46 -22.79
C SER A 19 6.96 8.99 -22.62
N ASN A 20 6.79 7.74 -22.16
CA ASN A 20 5.50 7.08 -22.00
C ASN A 20 5.53 6.24 -20.70
N PHE A 21 4.48 6.33 -19.89
CA PHE A 21 4.31 5.66 -18.59
C PHE A 21 3.44 4.40 -18.67
N MET A 22 3.03 3.95 -19.86
CA MET A 22 2.17 2.79 -20.06
C MET A 22 2.77 1.53 -19.43
N LEU A 23 4.05 1.24 -19.67
CA LEU A 23 4.72 0.11 -19.04
C LEU A 23 4.79 0.27 -17.52
N THR A 24 5.01 1.48 -17.02
CA THR A 24 5.00 1.79 -15.58
C THR A 24 3.61 1.55 -14.97
N GLY A 25 2.54 1.88 -15.69
CA GLY A 25 1.15 1.60 -15.33
C GLY A 25 0.85 0.09 -15.32
N ILE A 26 1.22 -0.64 -16.38
CA ILE A 26 1.08 -2.11 -16.47
C ILE A 26 1.85 -2.80 -15.34
N PHE A 27 3.08 -2.37 -15.09
CA PHE A 27 3.91 -2.87 -14.01
C PHE A 27 3.23 -2.68 -12.66
N THR A 28 2.76 -1.48 -12.35
CA THR A 28 2.07 -1.18 -11.08
C THR A 28 0.75 -1.96 -10.96
N PHE A 29 -0.02 -2.06 -12.04
CA PHE A 29 -1.24 -2.86 -12.10
C PHE A 29 -0.96 -4.34 -11.80
N ALA A 30 0.09 -4.91 -12.40
CA ALA A 30 0.47 -6.31 -12.17
C ALA A 30 0.95 -6.55 -10.74
N LEU A 31 1.74 -5.62 -10.17
CA LEU A 31 2.17 -5.70 -8.76
C LEU A 31 0.95 -5.74 -7.83
N SER A 32 0.05 -4.77 -7.94
CA SER A 32 -1.11 -4.66 -7.02
C SER A 32 -2.15 -5.75 -7.29
N GLY A 33 -2.39 -6.10 -8.55
CA GLY A 33 -3.27 -7.21 -8.93
C GLY A 33 -2.77 -8.56 -8.41
N SER A 34 -1.46 -8.80 -8.40
CA SER A 34 -0.89 -10.03 -7.85
C SER A 34 -1.12 -10.15 -6.34
N VAL A 35 -1.06 -9.03 -5.61
CA VAL A 35 -1.35 -9.00 -4.16
C VAL A 35 -2.82 -9.34 -3.90
N VAL A 36 -3.75 -8.74 -4.65
CA VAL A 36 -5.19 -9.02 -4.53
C VAL A 36 -5.49 -10.47 -4.87
N ALA A 37 -4.92 -10.99 -5.95
CA ALA A 37 -5.17 -12.35 -6.40
C ALA A 37 -4.58 -13.43 -5.47
N PHE A 38 -3.38 -13.20 -4.95
CA PHE A 38 -2.61 -14.25 -4.26
C PHE A 38 -2.37 -13.99 -2.77
N GLY A 39 -2.63 -12.80 -2.23
CA GLY A 39 -2.32 -12.43 -0.85
C GLY A 39 -2.95 -13.37 0.20
N ALA A 40 -4.24 -13.67 0.06
CA ALA A 40 -4.93 -14.62 0.93
C ALA A 40 -4.40 -16.07 0.79
N SER A 41 -3.98 -16.45 -0.41
CA SER A 41 -3.38 -17.77 -0.66
C SER A 41 -1.99 -17.88 -0.03
N VAL A 42 -1.18 -16.83 -0.10
CA VAL A 42 0.12 -16.75 0.58
C VAL A 42 -0.05 -16.78 2.10
N GLY A 43 -1.02 -16.04 2.66
CA GLY A 43 -1.31 -16.07 4.10
C GLY A 43 -1.66 -17.48 4.58
N ARG A 44 -2.58 -18.17 3.90
CA ARG A 44 -2.92 -19.58 4.21
C ARG A 44 -1.74 -20.51 4.07
N TRP A 45 -0.91 -20.33 3.05
CA TRP A 45 0.30 -21.11 2.87
C TRP A 45 1.29 -20.88 4.02
N VAL A 46 1.51 -19.63 4.44
CA VAL A 46 2.36 -19.28 5.59
C VAL A 46 1.84 -19.95 6.86
N ASP A 47 0.54 -19.86 7.14
CA ASP A 47 -0.08 -20.44 8.34
C ASP A 47 0.09 -21.96 8.41
N ASN A 48 0.01 -22.65 7.28
CA ASN A 48 0.12 -24.11 7.19
C ASN A 48 1.55 -24.63 7.07
N THR A 49 2.53 -23.74 6.88
CA THR A 49 3.93 -24.12 6.69
C THR A 49 4.72 -23.89 7.98
N PRO A 50 5.67 -24.78 8.36
CA PRO A 50 6.57 -24.55 9.49
C PRO A 50 7.32 -23.23 9.37
N ARG A 51 7.45 -22.48 10.47
CA ARG A 51 7.97 -21.09 10.49
C ARG A 51 9.27 -20.90 9.69
N LEU A 52 10.29 -21.71 9.96
CA LEU A 52 11.58 -21.61 9.27
C LEU A 52 11.49 -21.96 7.78
N LYS A 53 10.69 -22.96 7.42
CA LYS A 53 10.48 -23.33 6.01
C LYS A 53 9.75 -22.23 5.25
N ALA A 54 8.71 -21.64 5.86
CA ALA A 54 7.96 -20.53 5.28
C ALA A 54 8.87 -19.31 5.07
N ALA A 55 9.64 -18.91 6.10
CA ALA A 55 10.58 -17.79 6.03
C ALA A 55 11.60 -17.98 4.88
N ARG A 56 12.26 -19.14 4.84
CA ARG A 56 13.31 -19.43 3.86
C ARG A 56 12.78 -19.49 2.44
N LEU A 57 11.66 -20.17 2.22
CA LEU A 57 11.11 -20.31 0.87
C LEU A 57 10.60 -18.97 0.33
N ALA A 58 9.92 -18.19 1.17
CA ALA A 58 9.46 -16.85 0.79
C ALA A 58 10.64 -15.92 0.48
N LEU A 59 11.68 -15.92 1.33
CA LEU A 59 12.89 -15.12 1.13
C LEU A 59 13.64 -15.50 -0.15
N LEU A 60 13.86 -16.80 -0.37
CA LEU A 60 14.54 -17.31 -1.57
C LEU A 60 13.74 -16.99 -2.84
N ALA A 61 12.43 -17.22 -2.83
CA ALA A 61 11.56 -16.92 -3.96
C ALA A 61 11.58 -15.43 -4.30
N GLN A 62 11.39 -14.57 -3.29
CA GLN A 62 11.41 -13.11 -3.45
C GLN A 62 12.72 -12.64 -4.08
N ASN A 63 13.86 -12.97 -3.48
CA ASN A 63 15.15 -12.46 -3.93
C ASN A 63 15.58 -13.05 -5.28
N THR A 64 15.33 -14.33 -5.53
CA THR A 64 15.68 -14.96 -6.83
C THR A 64 14.88 -14.33 -7.97
N LEU A 65 13.56 -14.16 -7.79
CA LEU A 65 12.71 -13.52 -8.79
C LEU A 65 13.12 -12.06 -9.04
N LEU A 66 13.49 -11.33 -7.98
CA LEU A 66 13.95 -9.95 -8.10
C LEU A 66 15.31 -9.84 -8.81
N VAL A 67 16.23 -10.78 -8.56
CA VAL A 67 17.53 -10.84 -9.25
C VAL A 67 17.34 -11.15 -10.73
N ILE A 68 16.45 -12.10 -11.08
CA ILE A 68 16.10 -12.37 -12.49
C ILE A 68 15.53 -11.11 -13.13
N CYS A 69 14.63 -10.42 -12.44
CA CYS A 69 14.02 -9.18 -12.91
C CYS A 69 15.07 -8.08 -13.17
N ALA A 70 15.92 -7.77 -12.18
CA ALA A 70 16.95 -6.75 -12.28
C ALA A 70 18.02 -7.09 -13.33
N SER A 71 18.41 -8.37 -13.44
CA SER A 71 19.36 -8.84 -14.46
C SER A 71 18.77 -8.72 -15.86
N THR A 72 17.47 -9.01 -16.03
CA THR A 72 16.78 -8.83 -17.31
C THR A 72 16.78 -7.35 -17.71
N VAL A 73 16.48 -6.45 -16.77
CA VAL A 73 16.57 -5.00 -16.99
C VAL A 73 18.00 -4.57 -17.36
N ALA A 74 19.03 -5.09 -16.69
CA ALA A 74 20.43 -4.82 -17.03
C ALA A 74 20.77 -5.25 -18.47
N ILE A 75 20.38 -6.46 -18.88
CA ILE A 75 20.59 -6.96 -20.25
C ILE A 75 19.89 -6.05 -21.28
N MET A 76 18.67 -5.58 -20.97
CA MET A 76 17.93 -4.66 -21.84
C MET A 76 18.65 -3.31 -21.99
N PHE A 77 19.24 -2.77 -20.93
CA PHE A 77 19.99 -1.51 -20.99
C PHE A 77 21.34 -1.65 -21.70
N GLU A 78 22.05 -2.76 -21.50
CA GLU A 78 23.33 -3.00 -22.16
C GLU A 78 23.18 -3.18 -23.68
N ASN A 79 22.13 -3.89 -24.11
CA ASN A 79 21.92 -4.27 -25.51
C ASN A 79 20.71 -3.57 -26.16
N TRP A 80 20.41 -2.33 -25.76
CA TRP A 80 19.19 -1.61 -26.15
C TRP A 80 18.89 -1.62 -27.66
N GLU A 81 19.87 -1.24 -28.51
CA GLU A 81 19.69 -1.20 -29.97
C GLU A 81 19.35 -2.57 -30.56
N LYS A 82 20.03 -3.62 -30.10
CA LYS A 82 19.78 -4.98 -30.55
C LYS A 82 18.42 -5.47 -30.07
N VAL A 83 18.09 -5.26 -28.80
CA VAL A 83 16.83 -5.72 -28.19
C VAL A 83 15.62 -5.02 -28.80
N SER A 84 15.74 -3.74 -29.15
CA SER A 84 14.66 -2.94 -29.75
C SER A 84 14.40 -3.28 -31.22
N THR A 85 15.40 -3.78 -31.95
CA THR A 85 15.29 -4.07 -33.39
C THR A 85 15.19 -5.56 -33.72
N LEU A 86 15.67 -6.45 -32.84
CA LEU A 86 15.54 -7.90 -33.04
C LEU A 86 14.07 -8.31 -33.06
N TRP A 87 13.74 -9.19 -34.01
CA TRP A 87 12.40 -9.76 -34.20
C TRP A 87 11.31 -8.68 -34.31
N ASP A 88 11.61 -7.59 -35.03
CA ASP A 88 10.71 -6.46 -35.23
C ASP A 88 10.18 -5.88 -33.90
N GLY A 89 11.01 -5.90 -32.84
CA GLY A 89 10.66 -5.41 -31.50
C GLY A 89 9.92 -6.42 -30.62
N SER A 90 9.62 -7.63 -31.11
CA SER A 90 8.95 -8.68 -30.32
C SER A 90 9.79 -9.13 -29.12
N LEU A 91 11.13 -9.15 -29.27
CA LEU A 91 12.03 -9.51 -28.19
C LEU A 91 11.92 -8.53 -27.00
N LEU A 92 11.82 -7.23 -27.27
CA LEU A 92 11.62 -6.20 -26.25
C LEU A 92 10.35 -6.47 -25.45
N ILE A 93 9.23 -6.76 -26.13
CA ILE A 93 7.94 -7.05 -25.48
C ILE A 93 8.04 -8.31 -24.61
N ILE A 94 8.67 -9.38 -25.11
CA ILE A 94 8.88 -10.61 -24.33
C ILE A 94 9.67 -10.31 -23.05
N LEU A 95 10.77 -9.55 -23.15
CA LEU A 95 11.58 -9.20 -21.98
C LEU A 95 10.81 -8.29 -21.01
N GLN A 96 9.99 -7.36 -21.50
CA GLN A 96 9.10 -6.55 -20.65
C GLN A 96 8.08 -7.43 -19.90
N ILE A 97 7.48 -8.42 -20.56
CA ILE A 97 6.58 -9.39 -19.91
C ILE A 97 7.33 -10.17 -18.83
N VAL A 98 8.56 -10.63 -19.10
CA VAL A 98 9.40 -11.31 -18.11
C VAL A 98 9.66 -10.40 -16.91
N VAL A 99 10.02 -9.13 -17.13
CA VAL A 99 10.26 -8.16 -16.06
C VAL A 99 9.01 -7.95 -15.20
N VAL A 100 7.84 -7.71 -15.82
CA VAL A 100 6.58 -7.48 -15.11
C VAL A 100 6.16 -8.72 -14.30
N THR A 101 6.20 -9.90 -14.91
CA THR A 101 5.77 -11.15 -14.27
C THR A 101 6.69 -11.55 -13.11
N THR A 102 8.01 -11.47 -13.30
CA THR A 102 8.98 -11.78 -12.24
C THR A 102 8.89 -10.78 -11.07
N ALA A 103 8.68 -9.49 -11.35
CA ALA A 103 8.45 -8.48 -10.31
C ALA A 103 7.16 -8.74 -9.52
N ALA A 104 6.05 -9.07 -10.20
CA ALA A 104 4.79 -9.41 -9.56
C ALA A 104 4.91 -10.65 -8.67
N LEU A 105 5.53 -11.73 -9.16
CA LEU A 105 5.78 -12.92 -8.36
C LEU A 105 6.72 -12.64 -7.18
N SER A 106 7.76 -11.81 -7.37
CA SER A 106 8.62 -11.34 -6.28
C SER A 106 7.84 -10.58 -5.23
N ARG A 107 6.86 -9.76 -5.62
CA ARG A 107 6.00 -9.01 -4.69
C ARG A 107 5.10 -9.95 -3.88
N VAL A 108 4.53 -10.98 -4.51
CA VAL A 108 3.74 -12.01 -3.83
C VAL A 108 4.58 -12.75 -2.80
N ALA A 109 5.81 -13.16 -3.15
CA ALA A 109 6.73 -13.80 -2.21
C ALA A 109 7.11 -12.88 -1.05
N SER A 110 7.32 -11.59 -1.32
CA SER A 110 7.62 -10.58 -0.30
C SER A 110 6.52 -10.43 0.75
N ILE A 111 5.25 -10.59 0.38
CA ILE A 111 4.14 -10.63 1.35
C ILE A 111 4.32 -11.79 2.33
N GLY A 112 4.72 -12.96 1.84
CA GLY A 112 4.99 -14.12 2.67
C GLY A 112 6.08 -13.83 3.71
N THR A 113 7.21 -13.26 3.27
CA THR A 113 8.30 -12.84 4.16
C THR A 113 7.82 -11.85 5.22
N SER A 114 7.04 -10.85 4.82
CA SER A 114 6.47 -9.84 5.74
C SER A 114 5.50 -10.43 6.76
N ILE A 115 4.61 -11.34 6.36
CA ILE A 115 3.68 -12.00 7.30
C ILE A 115 4.47 -12.83 8.31
N VAL A 116 5.41 -13.66 7.84
CA VAL A 116 6.23 -14.51 8.70
C VAL A 116 7.02 -13.67 9.70
N MET A 117 7.71 -12.64 9.24
CA MET A 117 8.55 -11.82 10.11
C MET A 117 7.74 -10.90 11.01
N GLN A 118 6.87 -10.07 10.43
CA GLN A 118 6.25 -8.96 11.14
C GLN A 118 5.02 -9.35 11.95
N LYS A 119 4.31 -10.42 11.55
CA LYS A 119 3.02 -10.80 12.16
C LYS A 119 3.10 -12.11 12.97
N ASP A 120 4.05 -12.98 12.70
CA ASP A 120 4.25 -14.24 13.44
C ASP A 120 5.50 -14.19 14.34
N TRP A 121 6.70 -14.05 13.77
CA TRP A 121 7.95 -14.22 14.52
C TRP A 121 8.13 -13.20 15.64
N ILE A 122 7.89 -11.91 15.39
CA ILE A 122 8.06 -10.88 16.43
C ILE A 122 7.11 -11.13 17.61
N VAL A 123 5.89 -11.59 17.34
CA VAL A 123 4.88 -11.89 18.37
C VAL A 123 5.34 -13.07 19.24
N VAL A 124 5.90 -14.11 18.62
CA VAL A 124 6.44 -15.28 19.33
C VAL A 124 7.68 -14.93 20.15
N LEU A 125 8.58 -14.11 19.59
CA LEU A 125 9.81 -13.66 20.26
C LEU A 125 9.52 -12.74 21.46
N ALA A 126 8.44 -11.96 21.42
CA ALA A 126 8.02 -11.14 22.55
C ALA A 126 7.42 -11.97 23.71
N ASN A 127 7.06 -13.25 23.46
CA ASN A 127 6.59 -14.20 24.48
C ASN A 127 5.51 -13.64 25.44
N GLY A 128 4.57 -12.85 24.90
CA GLY A 128 3.50 -12.22 25.68
C GLY A 128 3.85 -10.89 26.36
N ASP A 129 5.11 -10.44 26.32
CA ASP A 129 5.50 -9.10 26.81
C ASP A 129 5.09 -8.01 25.80
N LEU A 130 4.01 -7.31 26.13
CA LEU A 130 3.46 -6.22 25.33
C LEU A 130 4.44 -5.04 25.19
N ASN A 131 5.29 -4.79 26.21
CA ASN A 131 6.26 -3.70 26.16
C ASN A 131 7.41 -4.05 25.21
N GLN A 132 7.89 -5.29 25.26
CA GLN A 132 8.90 -5.78 24.31
C GLN A 132 8.37 -5.77 22.88
N LEU A 133 7.13 -6.22 22.66
CA LEU A 133 6.48 -6.20 21.34
C LEU A 133 6.38 -4.76 20.79
N ALA A 134 5.96 -3.80 21.62
CA ALA A 134 5.90 -2.39 21.23
C ALA A 134 7.29 -1.83 20.88
N LYS A 135 8.32 -2.20 21.65
CA LYS A 135 9.71 -1.79 21.39
C LYS A 135 10.25 -2.37 20.09
N VAL A 136 10.01 -3.65 19.79
CA VAL A 136 10.46 -4.24 18.54
C VAL A 136 9.71 -3.62 17.36
N ASN A 137 8.39 -3.42 17.48
CA ASN A 137 7.58 -2.78 16.45
C ASN A 137 8.04 -1.34 16.13
N SER A 138 8.44 -0.55 17.14
CA SER A 138 8.97 0.79 16.90
C SER A 138 10.33 0.76 16.19
N VAL A 139 11.21 -0.17 16.56
CA VAL A 139 12.51 -0.37 15.88
C VAL A 139 12.30 -0.76 14.41
N PHE A 140 11.38 -1.68 14.11
CA PHE A 140 11.04 -2.05 12.73
C PHE A 140 10.61 -0.83 11.91
N ARG A 141 9.75 0.03 12.48
CA ARG A 141 9.31 1.25 11.83
C ARG A 141 10.46 2.24 11.59
N SER A 142 11.37 2.38 12.56
CA SER A 142 12.56 3.22 12.37
C SER A 142 13.45 2.72 11.23
N ILE A 143 13.68 1.40 11.15
CA ILE A 143 14.47 0.80 10.07
C ILE A 143 13.83 1.07 8.71
N ASP A 144 12.52 0.81 8.58
CA ASP A 144 11.78 1.04 7.34
C ASP A 144 11.94 2.50 6.87
N LEU A 145 11.71 3.46 7.77
CA LEU A 145 11.85 4.88 7.46
C LEU A 145 13.29 5.28 7.09
N THR A 146 14.30 4.79 7.80
CA THR A 146 15.71 5.06 7.44
C THR A 146 16.03 4.53 6.05
N THR A 147 15.56 3.32 5.70
CA THR A 147 15.79 2.77 4.36
C THR A 147 15.04 3.53 3.26
N GLN A 148 13.86 4.08 3.56
CA GLN A 148 13.12 4.94 2.62
C GLN A 148 13.83 6.27 2.35
N ILE A 149 14.68 6.75 3.26
CA ILE A 149 15.52 7.94 3.06
C ILE A 149 16.80 7.59 2.28
N VAL A 150 17.51 6.55 2.71
CA VAL A 150 18.86 6.23 2.19
C VAL A 150 18.80 5.56 0.81
N ALA A 151 17.86 4.65 0.59
CA ALA A 151 17.83 3.84 -0.63
C ALA A 151 17.62 4.66 -1.93
N PRO A 152 16.68 5.63 -1.98
CA PRO A 152 16.52 6.48 -3.17
C PRO A 152 17.74 7.35 -3.46
N LEU A 153 18.43 7.84 -2.42
CA LEU A 153 19.66 8.63 -2.58
C LEU A 153 20.78 7.81 -3.23
N ILE A 154 21.04 6.61 -2.73
CA ILE A 154 22.07 5.72 -3.31
C ILE A 154 21.75 5.40 -4.77
N VAL A 155 20.49 5.02 -5.06
CA VAL A 155 20.06 4.74 -6.44
C VAL A 155 20.21 5.97 -7.32
N GLY A 156 19.83 7.16 -6.83
CA GLY A 156 19.95 8.41 -7.57
C GLY A 156 21.40 8.77 -7.92
N ILE A 157 22.33 8.67 -6.96
CA ILE A 157 23.76 8.89 -7.21
C ILE A 157 24.27 7.94 -8.27
N VAL A 158 24.01 6.63 -8.13
CA VAL A 158 24.52 5.63 -9.08
C VAL A 158 23.92 5.81 -10.48
N GLN A 159 22.65 6.18 -10.57
CA GLN A 159 21.97 6.32 -11.84
C GLN A 159 22.36 7.59 -12.60
N ASP A 160 22.55 8.72 -11.90
CA ASP A 160 22.94 10.00 -12.51
C ASP A 160 24.45 10.06 -12.78
N GLU A 161 25.30 9.58 -11.87
CA GLU A 161 26.77 9.70 -11.96
C GLU A 161 27.44 8.52 -12.69
N ILE A 162 26.84 7.32 -12.67
CA ILE A 162 27.46 6.11 -13.25
C ILE A 162 26.67 5.65 -14.49
N SER A 163 25.50 5.05 -14.30
CA SER A 163 24.55 4.70 -15.37
C SER A 163 23.33 3.96 -14.82
N LYS A 164 22.27 3.90 -15.65
CA LYS A 164 21.08 3.07 -15.40
C LYS A 164 21.43 1.57 -15.34
N LEU A 165 22.36 1.12 -16.18
CA LEU A 165 22.88 -0.25 -16.16
C LEU A 165 23.57 -0.56 -14.83
N ALA A 166 24.47 0.31 -14.37
CA ALA A 166 25.15 0.15 -13.09
C ALA A 166 24.16 0.10 -11.92
N SER A 167 23.11 0.92 -11.95
CA SER A 167 22.03 0.89 -10.95
C SER A 167 21.29 -0.46 -10.93
N ALA A 168 20.95 -1.02 -12.10
CA ALA A 168 20.30 -2.33 -12.19
C ALA A 168 21.21 -3.47 -11.67
N ILE A 169 22.49 -3.47 -12.04
CA ILE A 169 23.49 -4.43 -11.56
C ILE A 169 23.69 -4.31 -10.05
N MET A 170 23.83 -3.08 -9.53
CA MET A 170 23.95 -2.81 -8.10
C MET A 170 22.76 -3.38 -7.34
N ILE A 171 21.54 -3.17 -7.83
CA ILE A 171 20.33 -3.70 -7.18
C ILE A 171 20.33 -5.23 -7.20
N ALA A 172 20.74 -5.87 -8.30
CA ALA A 172 20.83 -7.34 -8.37
C ALA A 172 21.86 -7.88 -7.35
N VAL A 173 23.08 -7.33 -7.35
CA VAL A 173 24.16 -7.74 -6.43
C VAL A 173 23.75 -7.51 -4.97
N TRP A 174 23.17 -6.34 -4.66
CA TRP A 174 22.74 -6.00 -3.31
C TRP A 174 21.67 -6.95 -2.78
N ASN A 175 20.72 -7.38 -3.63
CA ASN A 175 19.71 -8.36 -3.23
C ASN A 175 20.32 -9.75 -2.96
N ILE A 176 21.30 -10.20 -3.75
CA ILE A 176 21.99 -11.48 -3.50
C ILE A 176 22.72 -11.42 -2.15
N VAL A 177 23.52 -10.38 -1.93
CA VAL A 177 24.29 -10.22 -0.69
C VAL A 177 23.36 -10.12 0.52
N SER A 178 22.32 -9.29 0.43
CA SER A 178 21.32 -9.12 1.50
C SER A 178 20.58 -10.42 1.79
N MET A 179 20.20 -11.18 0.76
CA MET A 179 19.54 -12.48 0.92
C MET A 179 20.42 -13.49 1.67
N CYS A 180 21.72 -13.58 1.34
CA CYS A 180 22.63 -14.48 2.04
C CYS A 180 22.76 -14.13 3.53
N ILE A 181 22.89 -12.84 3.85
CA ILE A 181 22.97 -12.35 5.22
C ILE A 181 21.66 -12.62 5.96
N GLU A 182 20.52 -12.25 5.38
CA GLU A 182 19.20 -12.43 5.99
C GLU A 182 18.89 -13.91 6.22
N TYR A 183 19.19 -14.78 5.25
CA TYR A 183 19.01 -16.23 5.40
C TYR A 183 19.79 -16.80 6.59
N TYR A 184 21.04 -16.35 6.77
CA TYR A 184 21.88 -16.76 7.89
C TYR A 184 21.35 -16.25 9.23
N LEU A 185 20.98 -14.96 9.30
CA LEU A 185 20.42 -14.35 10.51
C LEU A 185 19.10 -15.00 10.94
N LEU A 186 18.20 -15.29 9.99
CA LEU A 186 16.94 -15.99 10.27
C LEU A 186 17.17 -17.40 10.83
N TRP A 187 18.18 -18.10 10.31
CA TRP A 187 18.56 -19.40 10.86
C TRP A 187 19.11 -19.27 12.29
N LEU A 188 19.94 -18.27 12.55
CA LEU A 188 20.51 -18.02 13.88
C LEU A 188 19.40 -17.71 14.90
N ILE A 189 18.48 -16.79 14.58
CA ILE A 189 17.33 -16.43 15.42
C ILE A 189 16.47 -17.66 15.73
N TYR A 190 16.23 -18.50 14.72
CA TYR A 190 15.47 -19.74 14.91
C TYR A 190 16.18 -20.74 15.81
N LYS A 191 17.51 -20.88 15.68
CA LYS A 191 18.31 -21.80 16.49
C LYS A 191 18.35 -21.36 17.97
N GLU A 192 18.41 -20.06 18.22
CA GLU A 192 18.46 -19.50 19.58
C GLU A 192 17.11 -19.58 20.32
N ASN A 193 15.99 -19.51 19.59
CA ASN A 193 14.66 -19.41 20.19
C ASN A 193 13.83 -20.68 19.93
N ALA A 194 13.82 -21.60 20.88
CA ALA A 194 13.06 -22.86 20.80
C ALA A 194 11.55 -22.64 20.57
N ASN A 195 10.98 -21.53 21.05
CA ASN A 195 9.56 -21.18 20.87
C ASN A 195 9.17 -20.96 19.39
N LEU A 196 10.14 -20.66 18.51
CA LEU A 196 9.87 -20.56 17.08
C LEU A 196 9.65 -21.93 16.43
N SER A 197 10.15 -23.01 17.03
CA SER A 197 9.99 -24.39 16.52
C SER A 197 8.59 -24.96 16.78
N THR A 198 7.93 -24.49 17.85
CA THR A 198 6.57 -24.89 18.21
C THR A 198 5.57 -24.03 17.45
N LYS A 199 5.18 -24.50 16.27
CA LYS A 199 4.01 -23.97 15.56
C LYS A 199 2.90 -25.00 15.70
N GLU A 200 1.82 -24.62 16.38
CA GLU A 200 0.56 -25.32 16.20
C GLU A 200 0.12 -25.06 14.75
N ILE A 201 0.50 -25.99 13.88
CA ILE A 201 -0.10 -26.06 12.56
C ILE A 201 -1.57 -26.29 12.87
N LYS A 202 -2.41 -25.29 12.59
CA LYS A 202 -3.85 -25.47 12.58
C LYS A 202 -4.10 -26.52 11.50
N VAL A 203 -4.04 -27.80 11.88
CA VAL A 203 -4.75 -28.85 11.16
C VAL A 203 -6.12 -28.24 10.99
N HIS A 204 -6.53 -28.09 9.74
CA HIS A 204 -7.87 -27.64 9.42
C HIS A 204 -8.80 -28.74 9.95
N SER A 205 -8.99 -28.77 11.28
CA SER A 205 -10.12 -29.39 11.88
C SER A 205 -11.30 -28.73 11.17
N PRO A 206 -12.32 -29.49 10.76
CA PRO A 206 -13.57 -28.90 10.28
C PRO A 206 -14.11 -27.80 11.23
N LYS A 207 -13.62 -27.74 12.48
CA LYS A 207 -13.80 -26.62 13.43
C LYS A 207 -13.19 -25.27 13.03
N CYS A 208 -12.30 -25.18 12.04
CA CYS A 208 -11.86 -23.88 11.51
C CYS A 208 -12.96 -23.23 10.65
N VAL A 209 -13.90 -24.02 10.14
CA VAL A 209 -15.18 -23.50 9.66
C VAL A 209 -16.08 -23.12 10.84
N ALA A 210 -15.96 -23.79 12.00
CA ALA A 210 -16.72 -23.43 13.19
C ALA A 210 -16.45 -22.00 13.71
N ARG A 211 -15.28 -21.40 13.43
CA ARG A 211 -15.01 -19.99 13.78
C ARG A 211 -15.75 -18.98 12.88
N TYR A 212 -16.25 -19.45 11.73
CA TYR A 212 -17.19 -18.76 10.83
C TYR A 212 -18.64 -19.26 11.00
N ALA A 213 -18.88 -20.27 11.84
CA ALA A 213 -20.14 -21.00 11.92
C ALA A 213 -21.03 -20.63 13.10
N ASP A 214 -20.98 -19.41 13.62
CA ASP A 214 -22.11 -18.95 14.44
C ASP A 214 -23.38 -18.78 13.56
N HIS A 215 -23.24 -18.73 12.22
CA HIS A 215 -24.38 -18.59 11.30
C HIS A 215 -24.38 -19.47 10.05
N ALA A 216 -23.41 -20.37 9.85
CA ALA A 216 -23.43 -21.29 8.70
C ALA A 216 -22.83 -22.65 9.08
N VAL A 217 -23.72 -23.62 9.28
CA VAL A 217 -23.39 -25.04 9.46
C VAL A 217 -22.47 -25.47 8.32
N CYS A 218 -21.27 -25.92 8.64
CA CYS A 218 -20.44 -26.65 7.70
C CYS A 218 -21.10 -28.02 7.51
N PRO A 219 -21.36 -28.50 6.27
CA PRO A 219 -21.91 -29.84 6.10
C PRO A 219 -20.96 -30.85 6.75
N GLU A 220 -21.46 -31.60 7.74
CA GLU A 220 -20.70 -32.65 8.42
C GLU A 220 -20.53 -33.90 7.53
N ASP A 221 -21.29 -34.00 6.43
CA ASP A 221 -21.30 -35.16 5.55
C ASP A 221 -20.36 -35.03 4.33
N PRO A 222 -19.45 -35.99 4.10
CA PRO A 222 -18.54 -36.02 2.96
C PRO A 222 -19.21 -36.33 1.61
N GLU A 223 -20.52 -36.58 1.59
CA GLU A 223 -21.28 -36.91 0.36
C GLU A 223 -21.92 -35.69 -0.32
N ASP A 224 -22.01 -34.54 0.36
CA ASP A 224 -22.53 -33.31 -0.21
C ASP A 224 -21.44 -32.60 -1.03
N LYS A 225 -21.40 -32.89 -2.34
CA LYS A 225 -20.67 -32.10 -3.34
C LYS A 225 -21.32 -30.72 -3.53
N VAL A 226 -21.47 -29.94 -2.46
CA VAL A 226 -21.68 -28.50 -2.60
C VAL A 226 -20.42 -27.96 -3.28
N ASN A 227 -20.59 -27.37 -4.46
CA ASN A 227 -19.49 -26.83 -5.24
C ASN A 227 -18.64 -25.92 -4.34
N CYS A 228 -17.41 -26.34 -4.02
CA CYS A 228 -16.49 -25.59 -3.14
C CYS A 228 -16.35 -24.12 -3.58
N LEU A 229 -16.51 -23.86 -4.90
CA LEU A 229 -16.57 -22.53 -5.48
C LEU A 229 -17.80 -21.71 -5.02
N GLN A 230 -18.99 -22.31 -5.02
CA GLN A 230 -20.22 -21.67 -4.59
C GLN A 230 -20.16 -21.30 -3.10
N TYR A 231 -19.63 -22.21 -2.26
CA TYR A 231 -19.41 -21.93 -0.84
C TYR A 231 -18.42 -20.77 -0.64
N ARG A 232 -17.27 -20.79 -1.33
CA ARG A 232 -16.29 -19.68 -1.29
C ARG A 232 -16.89 -18.35 -1.72
N LEU A 233 -17.73 -18.36 -2.76
CA LEU A 233 -18.40 -17.15 -3.24
C LEU A 233 -19.41 -16.63 -2.22
N GLN A 234 -20.19 -17.51 -1.58
CA GLN A 234 -21.12 -17.13 -0.52
C GLN A 234 -20.41 -16.55 0.69
N THR A 235 -19.32 -17.17 1.17
CA THR A 235 -18.51 -16.64 2.27
C THR A 235 -17.91 -15.29 1.90
N PHE A 236 -17.38 -15.15 0.69
CA PHE A 236 -16.85 -13.87 0.19
C PHE A 236 -17.93 -12.78 0.23
N LEU A 237 -19.13 -13.04 -0.31
CA LEU A 237 -20.22 -12.06 -0.29
C LEU A 237 -20.67 -11.71 1.14
N TYR A 238 -20.71 -12.69 2.04
CA TYR A 238 -21.05 -12.47 3.45
C TYR A 238 -20.02 -11.58 4.16
N ASP A 239 -18.73 -11.83 3.92
CA ASP A 239 -17.63 -11.04 4.47
C ASP A 239 -17.72 -9.58 3.99
N TRP A 240 -17.94 -9.38 2.68
CA TRP A 240 -18.18 -8.05 2.09
C TRP A 240 -19.39 -7.35 2.69
N LEU A 241 -20.50 -8.07 2.86
CA LEU A 241 -21.70 -7.52 3.49
C LEU A 241 -21.44 -7.13 4.95
N THR A 242 -20.62 -7.91 5.67
CA THR A 242 -20.21 -7.63 7.04
C THR A 242 -19.42 -6.32 7.11
N TYR A 243 -18.50 -6.09 6.18
CA TYR A 243 -17.77 -4.82 6.08
C TYR A 243 -18.71 -3.65 5.76
N ILE A 244 -19.58 -3.80 4.76
CA ILE A 244 -20.51 -2.73 4.32
C ILE A 244 -21.52 -2.36 5.41
N LYS A 245 -21.91 -3.30 6.28
CA LYS A 245 -22.80 -3.01 7.42
C LYS A 245 -22.06 -2.43 8.63
N HIS A 246 -20.73 -2.50 8.67
CA HIS A 246 -19.97 -2.06 9.83
C HIS A 246 -19.96 -0.52 9.95
N PRO A 247 -20.10 0.06 11.16
CA PRO A 247 -20.12 1.51 11.35
C PRO A 247 -18.84 2.24 10.90
N ILE A 248 -17.71 1.52 10.83
CA ILE A 248 -16.42 2.11 10.41
C ILE A 248 -16.24 2.17 8.88
N ARG A 249 -17.18 1.63 8.10
CA ARG A 249 -17.06 1.49 6.62
C ARG A 249 -16.64 2.78 5.94
N MET A 250 -17.16 3.92 6.41
CA MET A 250 -16.92 5.23 5.79
C MET A 250 -15.51 5.73 6.07
N ALA A 251 -14.96 5.44 7.27
CA ALA A 251 -13.55 5.72 7.56
C ALA A 251 -12.61 4.87 6.68
N GLY A 252 -12.94 3.58 6.48
CA GLY A 252 -12.15 2.67 5.64
C GLY A 252 -12.26 2.97 4.14
N VAL A 253 -13.44 3.32 3.64
CA VAL A 253 -13.61 3.83 2.26
C VAL A 253 -12.85 5.15 2.08
N GLY A 254 -12.91 6.04 3.07
CA GLY A 254 -12.15 7.29 3.06
C GLY A 254 -10.64 7.06 2.94
N LEU A 255 -10.10 6.09 3.69
CA LEU A 255 -8.70 5.66 3.55
C LEU A 255 -8.41 5.07 2.16
N SER A 256 -9.31 4.24 1.64
CA SER A 256 -9.14 3.61 0.32
C SER A 256 -9.06 4.65 -0.80
N CYS A 257 -9.82 5.74 -0.72
CA CYS A 257 -9.72 6.86 -1.66
C CYS A 257 -8.31 7.48 -1.72
N LEU A 258 -7.58 7.51 -0.59
CA LEU A 258 -6.19 8.00 -0.55
C LEU A 258 -5.22 7.10 -1.32
N TYR A 259 -5.56 5.83 -1.59
CA TYR A 259 -4.73 4.92 -2.40
C TYR A 259 -4.89 5.15 -3.91
N MET A 260 -6.03 5.73 -4.36
CA MET A 260 -6.21 6.11 -5.76
C MET A 260 -5.57 7.49 -6.02
N THR A 261 -4.24 7.56 -5.97
CA THR A 261 -3.51 8.82 -6.15
C THR A 261 -2.15 8.65 -6.82
N VAL A 262 -1.84 9.51 -7.78
CA VAL A 262 -0.47 9.72 -8.31
C VAL A 262 0.26 10.84 -7.56
N LEU A 263 -0.32 11.39 -6.50
CA LEU A 263 0.30 12.41 -5.63
C LEU A 263 1.13 11.71 -4.54
N GLY A 264 1.89 10.73 -5.00
CA GLY A 264 2.71 9.76 -4.30
C GLY A 264 4.21 10.06 -4.44
N PHE A 265 5.07 9.47 -3.63
CA PHE A 265 6.41 9.12 -4.13
C PHE A 265 6.37 7.66 -4.60
N ASP A 266 5.49 7.34 -5.54
CA ASP A 266 5.32 5.98 -6.04
C ASP A 266 6.06 5.76 -7.36
N THR A 267 6.01 4.52 -7.86
CA THR A 267 6.60 4.11 -9.13
C THR A 267 6.21 5.04 -10.29
N VAL A 268 4.97 5.51 -10.34
CA VAL A 268 4.43 6.35 -11.42
C VAL A 268 4.89 7.80 -11.26
N THR A 269 4.79 8.35 -10.05
CA THR A 269 5.20 9.74 -9.79
C THR A 269 6.70 9.91 -9.94
N THR A 270 7.51 8.93 -9.52
CA THR A 270 8.95 8.95 -9.72
C THR A 270 9.29 8.89 -11.22
N ALA A 271 8.56 8.10 -12.01
CA ALA A 271 8.70 8.09 -13.46
C ALA A 271 8.36 9.46 -14.09
N TYR A 272 7.26 10.09 -13.67
CA TYR A 272 6.88 11.42 -14.12
C TYR A 272 7.93 12.47 -13.73
N GLY A 273 8.37 12.49 -12.48
CA GLY A 273 9.38 13.41 -12.00
C GLY A 273 10.70 13.31 -12.77
N ASN A 274 11.09 12.09 -13.16
CA ASN A 274 12.33 11.88 -13.92
C ASN A 274 12.26 12.43 -15.36
N THR A 275 11.10 12.87 -15.85
CA THR A 275 11.01 13.59 -17.13
C THR A 275 11.48 15.04 -17.03
N GLN A 276 11.53 15.62 -15.83
CA GLN A 276 11.81 17.05 -15.62
C GLN A 276 13.00 17.31 -14.68
N ILE A 277 13.28 16.40 -13.74
CA ILE A 277 14.40 16.53 -12.77
C ILE A 277 15.25 15.26 -12.72
N THR A 278 16.47 15.39 -12.17
CA THR A 278 17.43 14.29 -12.04
C THR A 278 16.98 13.24 -11.01
N VAL A 279 17.53 12.02 -11.09
CA VAL A 279 17.15 10.93 -10.19
C VAL A 279 17.59 11.21 -8.75
N LEU A 280 18.75 11.85 -8.58
CA LEU A 280 19.25 12.30 -7.28
C LEU A 280 18.29 13.31 -6.63
N MET A 281 17.78 14.28 -7.38
CA MET A 281 16.80 15.24 -6.85
C MET A 281 15.50 14.55 -6.41
N LEU A 282 15.04 13.55 -7.16
CA LEU A 282 13.89 12.72 -6.74
C LEU A 282 14.19 11.94 -5.46
N GLY A 283 15.40 11.38 -5.35
CA GLY A 283 15.83 10.67 -4.16
C GLY A 283 15.88 11.57 -2.92
N ILE A 284 16.38 12.80 -3.07
CA ILE A 284 16.38 13.83 -2.01
C ILE A 284 14.94 14.21 -1.63
N ALA A 285 14.09 14.47 -2.62
CA ALA A 285 12.70 14.84 -2.39
C ALA A 285 11.92 13.73 -1.66
N GLN A 286 12.14 12.46 -2.03
CA GLN A 286 11.58 11.30 -1.33
C GLN A 286 12.11 11.17 0.11
N GLY A 287 13.40 11.49 0.33
CA GLY A 287 13.97 11.56 1.67
C GLY A 287 13.25 12.57 2.57
N PHE A 288 13.00 13.78 2.07
CA PHE A 288 12.21 14.79 2.79
C PHE A 288 10.76 14.34 3.02
N ALA A 289 10.14 13.69 2.05
CA ALA A 289 8.80 13.12 2.20
C ALA A 289 8.72 12.07 3.32
N ALA A 290 9.72 11.19 3.40
CA ALA A 290 9.84 10.19 4.46
C ALA A 290 10.02 10.86 5.85
N LEU A 291 10.82 11.92 5.94
CA LEU A 291 10.96 12.72 7.16
C LEU A 291 9.63 13.38 7.58
N CYS A 292 8.92 14.04 6.66
CA CYS A 292 7.62 14.64 6.96
C CYS A 292 6.60 13.58 7.44
N GLY A 293 6.59 12.39 6.83
CA GLY A 293 5.74 11.28 7.25
C GLY A 293 6.12 10.71 8.63
N MET A 294 7.41 10.61 8.92
CA MET A 294 7.91 10.23 10.25
C MET A 294 7.46 11.24 11.31
N ILE A 295 7.59 12.54 11.05
CA ILE A 295 7.17 13.60 11.98
C ILE A 295 5.66 13.51 12.24
N GLY A 296 4.83 13.27 11.21
CA GLY A 296 3.39 13.04 11.37
C GLY A 296 3.07 11.81 12.23
N SER A 297 3.87 10.76 12.08
CA SER A 297 3.71 9.54 12.88
C SER A 297 4.11 9.74 14.35
N LEU A 298 5.17 10.49 14.60
CA LEU A 298 5.66 10.79 15.95
C LEU A 298 4.76 11.80 16.68
N SER A 299 4.12 12.72 15.96
CA SER A 299 3.17 13.66 16.55
C SER A 299 1.82 13.01 16.87
N TYR A 300 1.47 11.88 16.22
CA TYR A 300 0.19 11.21 16.38
C TYR A 300 -0.22 10.92 17.84
N PRO A 301 0.61 10.30 18.71
CA PRO A 301 0.20 9.99 20.09
C PRO A 301 -0.13 11.24 20.90
N MET A 302 0.63 12.32 20.70
CA MET A 302 0.41 13.61 21.36
C MET A 302 -0.91 14.24 20.88
N LEU A 303 -1.14 14.26 19.57
CA LEU A 303 -2.35 14.81 18.96
C LEU A 303 -3.59 14.02 19.38
N ARG A 304 -3.51 12.69 19.35
CA ARG A 304 -4.57 11.80 19.83
C ARG A 304 -4.92 12.07 21.29
N LYS A 305 -3.93 12.26 22.17
CA LYS A 305 -4.16 12.56 23.59
C LYS A 305 -4.89 13.90 23.79
N ARG A 306 -4.66 14.88 22.92
CA ARG A 306 -5.23 16.24 23.03
C ARG A 306 -6.59 16.37 22.33
N LEU A 307 -6.72 15.82 21.13
CA LEU A 307 -7.86 16.03 20.23
C LEU A 307 -8.83 14.83 20.20
N GLY A 308 -8.38 13.66 20.67
CA GLY A 308 -9.08 12.39 20.48
C GLY A 308 -8.78 11.75 19.12
N LEU A 309 -9.17 10.48 19.00
CA LEU A 309 -8.89 9.64 17.83
C LEU A 309 -9.51 10.20 16.54
N ASN A 310 -10.83 10.43 16.55
CA ASN A 310 -11.54 10.77 15.33
C ASN A 310 -11.17 12.17 14.81
N SER A 311 -11.04 13.15 15.72
CA SER A 311 -10.64 14.52 15.39
C SER A 311 -9.20 14.59 14.85
N THR A 312 -8.29 13.76 15.37
CA THR A 312 -6.93 13.65 14.82
C THR A 312 -6.96 13.15 13.38
N GLY A 313 -7.87 12.22 13.06
CA GLY A 313 -8.06 11.78 11.68
C GLY A 313 -8.63 12.88 10.78
N VAL A 314 -9.62 13.65 11.24
CA VAL A 314 -10.14 14.80 10.47
C VAL A 314 -9.02 15.78 10.15
N MET A 315 -8.19 16.10 11.14
CA MET A 315 -7.01 16.93 10.95
C MET A 315 -6.03 16.32 9.94
N GLY A 316 -5.76 15.01 10.00
CA GLY A 316 -4.90 14.30 9.04
C GLY A 316 -5.39 14.44 7.60
N PHE A 317 -6.65 14.08 7.34
CA PHE A 317 -7.27 14.19 6.01
C PHE A 317 -7.29 15.65 5.51
N SER A 318 -7.59 16.60 6.41
CA SER A 318 -7.67 18.03 6.06
C SER A 318 -6.30 18.60 5.71
N LEU A 319 -5.27 18.31 6.52
CA LEU A 319 -3.90 18.73 6.27
C LEU A 319 -3.35 18.11 4.98
N GLN A 320 -3.67 16.84 4.70
CA GLN A 320 -3.27 16.21 3.44
C GLN A 320 -3.92 16.90 2.24
N PHE A 321 -5.23 17.13 2.28
CA PHE A 321 -5.96 17.79 1.20
C PHE A 321 -5.40 19.20 0.92
N ILE A 322 -5.25 20.02 1.97
CA ILE A 322 -4.73 21.39 1.84
C ILE A 322 -3.28 21.39 1.31
N ALA A 323 -2.43 20.50 1.82
CA ALA A 323 -1.04 20.40 1.39
C ALA A 323 -0.87 19.95 -0.08
N LEU A 324 -1.91 19.40 -0.71
CA LEU A 324 -1.90 18.99 -2.11
C LEU A 324 -2.43 20.07 -3.07
N ILE A 325 -2.95 21.21 -2.57
CA ILE A 325 -3.31 22.36 -3.41
C ILE A 325 -2.13 22.79 -4.32
N PRO A 326 -0.88 22.90 -3.84
CA PRO A 326 0.27 23.20 -4.71
C PRO A 326 0.46 22.21 -5.86
N CYS A 327 0.12 20.92 -5.67
CA CYS A 327 0.20 19.93 -6.75
C CYS A 327 -0.78 20.25 -7.87
N VAL A 328 -2.00 20.67 -7.53
CA VAL A 328 -3.01 21.06 -8.51
C VAL A 328 -2.59 22.37 -9.20
N VAL A 329 -2.14 23.36 -8.44
CA VAL A 329 -1.65 24.63 -9.00
C VAL A 329 -0.48 24.41 -9.97
N SER A 330 0.39 23.43 -9.70
CA SER A 330 1.55 23.12 -10.55
C SER A 330 1.22 22.80 -12.00
N ILE A 331 0.00 22.32 -12.28
CA ILE A 331 -0.47 22.01 -13.64
C ILE A 331 -0.38 23.22 -14.56
N TRP A 332 -0.68 24.42 -14.03
CA TRP A 332 -0.72 25.67 -14.79
C TRP A 332 0.49 26.58 -14.58
N LEU A 333 1.50 26.12 -13.82
CA LEU A 333 2.73 26.87 -13.63
C LEU A 333 3.67 26.69 -14.84
N PRO A 334 4.54 27.68 -15.11
CA PRO A 334 5.55 27.56 -16.16
C PRO A 334 6.43 26.32 -15.91
N GLY A 335 6.79 25.64 -17.00
CA GLY A 335 7.52 24.37 -16.97
C GLY A 335 6.64 23.11 -16.92
N SER A 336 5.34 23.25 -16.68
CA SER A 336 4.41 22.11 -16.73
C SER A 336 4.33 21.54 -18.16
N PRO A 337 4.48 20.21 -18.35
CA PRO A 337 4.29 19.56 -19.64
C PRO A 337 2.82 19.43 -20.04
N PHE A 338 1.87 19.79 -19.16
CA PHE A 338 0.45 19.54 -19.35
C PHE A 338 -0.14 20.30 -20.55
N ASP A 339 -0.93 19.58 -21.35
CA ASP A 339 -1.69 20.15 -22.46
C ASP A 339 -3.13 19.65 -22.42
N ALA A 340 -4.07 20.58 -22.16
CA ALA A 340 -5.50 20.27 -22.02
C ALA A 340 -6.15 19.74 -23.31
N SER A 341 -5.56 20.01 -24.48
CA SER A 341 -6.08 19.53 -25.76
C SER A 341 -5.88 18.02 -25.98
N THR A 342 -5.07 17.37 -25.14
CA THR A 342 -4.69 15.95 -25.25
C THR A 342 -5.69 14.97 -24.62
N ILE A 343 -6.93 15.41 -24.34
CA ILE A 343 -7.94 14.61 -23.64
C ILE A 343 -8.40 13.37 -24.42
N ASN A 344 -8.22 13.35 -25.75
CA ASN A 344 -8.57 12.20 -26.57
C ASN A 344 -7.65 11.02 -26.28
N LEU A 345 -8.24 9.86 -25.94
CA LEU A 345 -7.51 8.61 -25.64
C LEU A 345 -6.67 8.09 -26.82
N THR A 346 -6.91 8.59 -28.03
CA THR A 346 -6.15 8.28 -29.25
C THR A 346 -5.09 9.32 -29.58
N TRP A 347 -4.78 10.25 -28.66
CA TRP A 347 -3.77 11.26 -28.90
C TRP A 347 -2.39 10.60 -29.10
N GLU A 348 -1.78 10.90 -30.25
CA GLU A 348 -0.38 10.60 -30.51
C GLU A 348 0.45 11.88 -30.45
N PRO A 349 1.67 11.84 -29.90
CA PRO A 349 2.56 12.98 -29.91
C PRO A 349 2.92 13.36 -31.35
N SER A 350 2.62 14.61 -31.73
CA SER A 350 3.02 15.13 -33.05
C SER A 350 4.55 15.10 -33.21
N PRO A 351 5.08 14.70 -34.38
CA PRO A 351 6.52 14.78 -34.63
C PRO A 351 6.94 16.26 -34.61
N ALA A 352 7.76 16.64 -33.63
CA ALA A 352 8.28 17.99 -33.52
C ALA A 352 9.25 18.28 -34.68
N ASN A 353 8.79 18.99 -35.71
CA ASN A 353 9.69 19.72 -36.60
C ASN A 353 10.10 21.01 -35.88
N THR A 354 11.28 21.04 -35.26
CA THR A 354 11.83 22.30 -34.77
C THR A 354 13.34 22.34 -34.95
N THR A 355 13.76 22.93 -36.07
CA THR A 355 15.08 23.54 -36.23
C THR A 355 15.18 24.70 -35.24
N VAL A 356 15.77 24.46 -34.06
CA VAL A 356 16.04 25.51 -33.08
C VAL A 356 17.40 26.13 -33.40
N THR A 357 17.37 27.38 -33.88
CA THR A 357 18.52 28.28 -33.91
C THR A 357 19.01 28.51 -32.48
N MET A 358 20.18 27.95 -32.17
CA MET A 358 21.00 28.29 -31.00
C MET A 358 21.47 29.73 -31.12
N ILE A 359 21.15 30.59 -30.15
CA ILE A 359 22.02 31.67 -29.61
C ILE A 359 21.31 32.33 -28.39
N SER A 360 21.96 32.24 -27.22
CA SER A 360 21.92 33.14 -26.05
C SER A 360 20.64 33.37 -25.22
N VAL A 361 19.91 32.32 -24.82
CA VAL A 361 18.86 32.41 -23.76
C VAL A 361 18.92 31.22 -22.80
N GLU A 362 20.08 30.94 -22.18
CA GLU A 362 20.25 29.75 -21.32
C GLU A 362 20.08 30.01 -19.81
N GLU A 363 20.32 31.21 -19.27
CA GLU A 363 20.26 31.41 -17.81
C GLU A 363 18.90 31.89 -17.25
N VAL A 364 18.09 32.60 -18.02
CA VAL A 364 16.74 33.07 -17.56
C VAL A 364 15.64 32.03 -17.87
N SER A 365 15.91 31.07 -18.76
CA SER A 365 14.97 30.02 -19.21
C SER A 365 14.94 28.80 -18.29
N SER A 366 16.02 28.51 -17.55
CA SER A 366 16.13 27.32 -16.69
C SER A 366 15.25 27.42 -15.43
N ASN A 367 15.22 28.60 -14.79
CA ASN A 367 14.43 28.81 -13.58
C ASN A 367 12.92 28.63 -13.82
N ASN A 368 12.40 29.09 -14.95
CA ASN A 368 10.98 28.95 -15.28
C ASN A 368 10.57 27.52 -15.64
N LYS A 369 11.51 26.65 -16.07
CA LYS A 369 11.23 25.26 -16.44
C LYS A 369 11.01 24.33 -15.25
N VAL A 370 11.50 24.69 -14.07
CA VAL A 370 11.47 23.80 -12.88
C VAL A 370 10.46 24.22 -11.81
N ILE A 371 9.81 25.39 -11.95
CA ILE A 371 8.86 25.92 -10.96
C ILE A 371 7.67 24.96 -10.77
N SER A 372 7.09 24.47 -11.87
CA SER A 372 5.98 23.50 -11.81
C SER A 372 6.36 22.25 -11.01
N ILE A 373 7.45 21.57 -11.38
CA ILE A 373 7.83 20.29 -10.75
C ILE A 373 8.28 20.44 -9.29
N PHE A 374 8.96 21.54 -8.91
CA PHE A 374 9.29 21.79 -7.51
C PHE A 374 8.05 22.13 -6.68
N THR A 375 7.09 22.89 -7.23
CA THR A 375 5.82 23.16 -6.54
C THR A 375 5.02 21.88 -6.35
N PHE A 376 4.99 21.01 -7.37
CA PHE A 376 4.39 19.69 -7.31
C PHE A 376 5.00 18.85 -6.19
N PHE A 377 6.31 18.62 -6.20
CA PHE A 377 6.95 17.81 -5.16
C PHE A 377 6.92 18.46 -3.77
N GLY A 378 6.94 19.79 -3.67
CA GLY A 378 6.75 20.50 -2.41
C GLY A 378 5.41 20.17 -1.76
N GLY A 379 4.32 20.16 -2.54
CA GLY A 379 3.01 19.71 -2.07
C GLY A 379 2.99 18.22 -1.68
N VAL A 380 3.57 17.35 -2.51
CA VAL A 380 3.67 15.91 -2.23
C VAL A 380 4.42 15.64 -0.92
N ILE A 381 5.54 16.33 -0.67
CA ILE A 381 6.33 16.22 0.57
C ILE A 381 5.50 16.65 1.77
N LEU A 382 4.91 17.85 1.74
CA LEU A 382 4.14 18.41 2.85
C LEU A 382 2.91 17.53 3.18
N SER A 383 2.27 16.99 2.16
CA SER A 383 1.09 16.12 2.32
C SER A 383 1.35 14.85 3.12
N ARG A 384 2.62 14.37 3.20
CA ARG A 384 2.96 13.15 3.96
C ARG A 384 2.64 13.28 5.43
N TYR A 385 2.79 14.47 6.01
CA TYR A 385 2.45 14.68 7.41
C TYR A 385 0.96 14.37 7.66
N GLY A 386 0.07 14.93 6.84
CA GLY A 386 -1.38 14.69 6.93
C GLY A 386 -1.77 13.24 6.61
N LEU A 387 -1.17 12.66 5.57
CA LEU A 387 -1.42 11.28 5.15
C LEU A 387 -1.14 10.27 6.28
N TRP A 388 0.03 10.37 6.93
CA TRP A 388 0.37 9.45 8.00
C TRP A 388 -0.51 9.62 9.24
N LEU A 389 -0.96 10.84 9.55
CA LEU A 389 -1.95 11.05 10.61
C LEU A 389 -3.30 10.41 10.27
N ALA A 390 -3.77 10.55 9.04
CA ALA A 390 -5.02 9.95 8.55
C ALA A 390 -4.94 8.42 8.60
N ASP A 391 -3.88 7.83 8.05
CA ASP A 391 -3.65 6.38 8.00
C ASP A 391 -3.60 5.75 9.40
N ILE A 392 -2.83 6.34 10.32
CA ILE A 392 -2.75 5.84 11.70
C ILE A 392 -4.11 6.00 12.40
N SER A 393 -4.84 7.09 12.16
CA SER A 393 -6.18 7.30 12.74
C SER A 393 -7.17 6.23 12.31
N VAL A 394 -7.22 5.90 11.02
CA VAL A 394 -8.13 4.87 10.50
C VAL A 394 -7.70 3.49 10.96
N THR A 395 -6.40 3.19 10.93
CA THR A 395 -5.85 1.93 11.43
C THR A 395 -6.18 1.71 12.91
N GLN A 396 -5.97 2.72 13.75
CA GLN A 396 -6.29 2.66 15.17
C GLN A 396 -7.81 2.53 15.40
N THR A 397 -8.61 3.22 14.59
CA THR A 397 -10.08 3.10 14.59
C THR A 397 -10.50 1.65 14.32
N MET A 398 -9.92 1.00 13.31
CA MET A 398 -10.18 -0.41 13.01
C MET A 398 -9.73 -1.33 14.15
N GLN A 399 -8.57 -1.07 14.75
CA GLN A 399 -8.06 -1.88 15.85
C GLN A 399 -8.93 -1.80 17.12
N GLU A 400 -9.42 -0.61 17.47
CA GLU A 400 -10.17 -0.37 18.71
C GLU A 400 -11.66 -0.73 18.60
N ARG A 401 -12.25 -0.62 17.41
CA ARG A 401 -13.71 -0.71 17.24
C ARG A 401 -14.17 -1.99 16.58
N ILE A 402 -13.27 -2.78 16.01
CA ILE A 402 -13.60 -4.09 15.46
C ILE A 402 -13.33 -5.16 16.52
N SER A 403 -14.35 -5.97 16.80
CA SER A 403 -14.24 -7.13 17.67
C SER A 403 -13.25 -8.16 17.11
N GLU A 404 -12.54 -8.86 17.98
CA GLU A 404 -11.44 -9.76 17.59
C GLU A 404 -11.86 -10.86 16.60
N ASN A 405 -13.09 -11.35 16.71
CA ASN A 405 -13.67 -12.35 15.81
C ASN A 405 -13.89 -11.86 14.37
N LYS A 406 -14.05 -10.54 14.15
CA LYS A 406 -14.30 -9.93 12.83
C LYS A 406 -13.10 -9.16 12.27
N ARG A 407 -12.07 -8.94 13.09
CA ARG A 407 -10.90 -8.10 12.76
C ARG A 407 -10.15 -8.60 11.52
N GLY A 408 -9.94 -9.91 11.40
CA GLY A 408 -9.26 -10.49 10.24
C GLY A 408 -10.01 -10.26 8.93
N VAL A 409 -11.33 -10.50 8.94
CA VAL A 409 -12.20 -10.34 7.76
C VAL A 409 -12.27 -8.88 7.33
N ILE A 410 -12.55 -7.97 8.26
CA ILE A 410 -12.71 -6.54 7.96
C ILE A 410 -11.38 -5.94 7.49
N ASN A 411 -10.25 -6.26 8.14
CA ASN A 411 -8.94 -5.80 7.67
C ASN A 411 -8.59 -6.38 6.30
N GLY A 412 -8.91 -7.65 6.02
CA GLY A 412 -8.68 -8.25 4.70
C GLY A 412 -9.47 -7.55 3.58
N ILE A 413 -10.71 -7.15 3.84
CA ILE A 413 -11.52 -6.37 2.89
C ILE A 413 -10.96 -4.95 2.75
N GLN A 414 -10.54 -4.31 3.85
CA GLN A 414 -9.89 -3.01 3.80
C GLN A 414 -8.64 -3.04 2.91
N ASP A 415 -7.77 -4.04 3.10
CA ASP A 415 -6.57 -4.20 2.29
C ASP A 415 -6.92 -4.41 0.81
N SER A 416 -7.99 -5.18 0.54
CA SER A 416 -8.49 -5.41 -0.82
C SER A 416 -9.03 -4.12 -1.46
N LEU A 417 -9.74 -3.27 -0.70
CA LEU A 417 -10.23 -1.97 -1.16
C LEU A 417 -9.07 -1.01 -1.47
N ASN A 418 -8.08 -0.93 -0.57
CA ASN A 418 -6.87 -0.13 -0.76
C ASN A 418 -6.13 -0.54 -2.04
N MET A 419 -5.90 -1.85 -2.23
CA MET A 419 -5.24 -2.37 -3.43
C MET A 419 -6.09 -2.19 -4.69
N GLY A 420 -7.42 -2.32 -4.59
CA GLY A 420 -8.34 -2.06 -5.71
C GLY A 420 -8.27 -0.61 -6.19
N MET A 421 -8.19 0.35 -5.27
CA MET A 421 -8.02 1.77 -5.59
C MET A 421 -6.64 2.08 -6.21
N ASP A 422 -5.59 1.38 -5.77
CA ASP A 422 -4.26 1.45 -6.39
C ASP A 422 -4.22 0.82 -7.80
N MET A 423 -4.97 -0.27 -8.02
CA MET A 423 -5.18 -0.84 -9.36
C MET A 423 -5.95 0.11 -10.27
N LEU A 424 -6.98 0.79 -9.77
CA LEU A 424 -7.73 1.79 -10.52
C LEU A 424 -6.85 2.97 -10.93
N LYS A 425 -5.99 3.46 -10.03
CA LYS A 425 -4.93 4.43 -10.36
C LYS A 425 -4.04 3.91 -11.49
N SER A 426 -3.60 2.65 -11.40
CA SER A 426 -2.73 2.05 -12.41
C SER A 426 -3.41 1.94 -13.78
N LEU A 427 -4.71 1.64 -13.82
CA LEU A 427 -5.50 1.64 -15.05
C LEU A 427 -5.60 3.05 -15.65
N LEU A 428 -5.80 4.07 -14.83
CA LEU A 428 -5.80 5.46 -15.30
C LEU A 428 -4.45 5.86 -15.91
N VAL A 429 -3.33 5.40 -15.35
CA VAL A 429 -1.99 5.64 -15.90
C VAL A 429 -1.79 4.93 -17.25
N ILE A 430 -2.39 3.76 -17.44
CA ILE A 430 -2.40 3.07 -18.75
C ILE A 430 -3.21 3.85 -19.78
N LEU A 431 -4.35 4.43 -19.36
CA LEU A 431 -5.24 5.22 -20.23
C LEU A 431 -4.69 6.61 -20.57
N PHE A 432 -3.93 7.23 -19.66
CA PHE A 432 -3.30 8.54 -19.83
C PHE A 432 -1.78 8.44 -19.67
N PRO A 433 -1.08 7.81 -20.61
CA PRO A 433 0.28 7.36 -20.36
C PRO A 433 1.34 8.42 -20.70
N TYR A 434 0.97 9.58 -21.25
CA TYR A 434 1.92 10.61 -21.67
C TYR A 434 2.12 11.71 -20.61
N PRO A 435 3.32 12.32 -20.51
CA PRO A 435 3.59 13.46 -19.62
C PRO A 435 2.60 14.62 -19.79
N GLN A 436 2.17 14.87 -21.03
CA GLN A 436 1.21 15.94 -21.37
C GLN A 436 -0.18 15.70 -20.78
N GLN A 437 -0.54 14.45 -20.52
CA GLN A 437 -1.82 14.06 -19.94
C GLN A 437 -1.76 13.92 -18.41
N PHE A 438 -0.56 13.95 -17.81
CA PHE A 438 -0.36 13.68 -16.39
C PHE A 438 -1.15 14.64 -15.47
N GLY A 439 -1.41 15.87 -15.93
CA GLY A 439 -2.29 16.82 -15.22
C GLY A 439 -3.70 16.29 -14.96
N PHE A 440 -4.27 15.47 -15.87
CA PHE A 440 -5.56 14.82 -15.63
C PHE A 440 -5.48 13.84 -14.45
N LEU A 441 -4.39 13.07 -14.35
CA LEU A 441 -4.15 12.14 -13.24
C LEU A 441 -4.00 12.89 -11.92
N ILE A 442 -3.34 14.05 -11.91
CA ILE A 442 -3.23 14.93 -10.73
C ILE A 442 -4.62 15.38 -10.26
N ILE A 443 -5.48 15.85 -11.19
CA ILE A 443 -6.84 16.31 -10.87
C ILE A 443 -7.69 15.15 -10.32
N ILE A 444 -7.70 14.01 -11.00
CA ILE A 444 -8.48 12.83 -10.57
C ILE A 444 -8.03 12.36 -9.18
N SER A 445 -6.71 12.36 -8.93
CA SER A 445 -6.14 12.02 -7.63
C SER A 445 -6.58 12.99 -6.53
N TYR A 446 -6.58 14.30 -6.82
CA TYR A 446 -7.01 15.32 -5.87
C TYR A 446 -8.51 15.21 -5.55
N VAL A 447 -9.35 14.92 -6.55
CA VAL A 447 -10.77 14.64 -6.36
C VAL A 447 -10.99 13.39 -5.52
N SER A 448 -10.22 12.32 -5.76
CA SER A 448 -10.26 11.10 -4.94
C SER A 448 -9.95 11.41 -3.47
N ILE A 449 -8.90 12.22 -3.21
CA ILE A 449 -8.51 12.61 -1.85
C ILE A 449 -9.58 13.48 -1.19
N LEU A 450 -10.24 14.38 -1.93
CA LEU A 450 -11.39 15.13 -1.45
C LEU A 450 -12.55 14.21 -1.06
N LEU A 451 -12.88 13.21 -1.89
CA LEU A 451 -13.87 12.19 -1.54
C LEU A 451 -13.46 11.43 -0.27
N GLY A 452 -12.18 11.12 -0.11
CA GLY A 452 -11.63 10.53 1.10
C GLY A 452 -11.91 11.36 2.36
N LEU A 453 -11.63 12.67 2.29
CA LEU A 453 -11.94 13.63 3.34
C LEU A 453 -13.45 13.71 3.62
N ILE A 454 -14.29 13.75 2.59
CA ILE A 454 -15.76 13.79 2.73
C ILE A 454 -16.28 12.53 3.41
N PHE A 455 -15.84 11.34 3.01
CA PHE A 455 -16.23 10.08 3.65
C PHE A 455 -15.79 10.01 5.11
N TYR A 456 -14.58 10.49 5.42
CA TYR A 456 -14.10 10.52 6.79
C TYR A 456 -14.84 11.56 7.65
N LEU A 457 -15.20 12.73 7.09
CA LEU A 457 -16.05 13.71 7.76
C LEU A 457 -17.45 13.14 8.02
N PHE A 458 -18.04 12.44 7.04
CA PHE A 458 -19.33 11.78 7.23
C PHE A 458 -19.26 10.73 8.35
N TYR A 459 -18.18 9.94 8.40
CA TYR A 459 -17.92 9.04 9.52
C TYR A 459 -17.82 9.79 10.85
N TYR A 460 -17.05 10.88 10.90
CA TYR A 460 -16.85 11.70 12.10
C TYR A 460 -18.18 12.25 12.65
N PHE A 461 -19.00 12.86 11.79
CA PHE A 461 -20.28 13.45 12.18
C PHE A 461 -21.33 12.39 12.56
N THR A 462 -21.40 11.30 11.81
CA THR A 462 -22.30 10.18 12.16
C THR A 462 -21.90 9.58 13.50
N TYR A 463 -20.60 9.41 13.74
CA TYR A 463 -20.11 8.87 15.00
C TYR A 463 -20.37 9.81 16.18
N SER A 464 -20.15 11.13 16.02
CA SER A 464 -20.39 12.09 17.09
C SER A 464 -21.85 12.10 17.54
N GLN A 465 -22.81 11.92 16.63
CA GLN A 465 -24.23 11.84 16.96
C GLN A 465 -24.60 10.57 17.74
N PHE A 466 -23.97 9.43 17.44
CA PHE A 466 -24.25 8.16 18.12
C PHE A 466 -23.64 8.05 19.53
N PHE A 467 -22.60 8.83 19.84
CA PHE A 467 -21.83 8.70 21.09
C PHE A 467 -21.78 10.00 21.93
N GLU A 468 -22.73 10.91 21.74
CA GLU A 468 -22.99 11.97 22.72
C GLU A 468 -23.29 11.35 24.11
N PRO A 469 -22.81 11.95 25.22
CA PRO A 469 -23.03 11.43 26.57
C PRO A 469 -24.50 11.12 26.88
N ASP A 470 -25.42 11.93 26.33
CA ASP A 470 -26.85 11.80 26.56
C ASP A 470 -27.45 10.52 25.94
N ASN A 471 -26.88 10.02 24.83
CA ASN A 471 -27.30 8.79 24.17
C ASN A 471 -26.68 7.52 24.78
N ILE A 472 -25.52 7.65 25.45
CA ILE A 472 -24.93 6.55 26.21
C ILE A 472 -25.78 6.26 27.46
N VAL A 473 -26.31 7.29 28.11
CA VAL A 473 -27.21 7.14 29.26
C VAL A 473 -28.57 6.56 28.83
N SER A 474 -29.11 6.95 27.67
CA SER A 474 -30.37 6.37 27.16
C SER A 474 -30.20 4.91 26.73
N SER A 475 -29.13 4.58 26.01
CA SER A 475 -28.80 3.20 25.61
C SER A 475 -28.50 2.30 26.80
N ALA A 476 -27.78 2.79 27.81
CA ALA A 476 -27.56 2.05 29.06
C ALA A 476 -28.86 1.84 29.85
N LYS A 477 -29.78 2.82 29.85
CA LYS A 477 -31.11 2.69 30.47
C LYS A 477 -32.01 1.70 29.74
N GLU A 478 -32.01 1.69 28.41
CA GLU A 478 -32.77 0.71 27.62
C GLU A 478 -32.21 -0.71 27.78
N SER A 479 -30.89 -0.87 27.81
CA SER A 479 -30.24 -2.17 28.02
C SER A 479 -30.45 -2.70 29.45
N ALA A 480 -30.52 -1.81 30.45
CA ALA A 480 -30.91 -2.17 31.81
C ALA A 480 -32.41 -2.53 31.90
N ALA A 481 -33.30 -1.75 31.27
CA ALA A 481 -34.75 -2.02 31.25
C ALA A 481 -35.10 -3.35 30.55
N SER A 482 -34.36 -3.70 29.49
CA SER A 482 -34.47 -4.99 28.78
C SER A 482 -34.05 -6.18 29.66
N LYS A 483 -32.99 -6.05 30.48
CA LYS A 483 -32.59 -7.09 31.43
C LYS A 483 -33.56 -7.27 32.60
N TYR A 484 -34.23 -6.20 33.03
CA TYR A 484 -35.24 -6.29 34.09
C TYR A 484 -36.55 -6.89 33.60
N THR A 485 -36.93 -6.67 32.35
CA THR A 485 -38.13 -7.29 31.76
C THR A 485 -37.91 -8.76 31.41
N SER A 486 -36.71 -9.19 31.01
CA SER A 486 -36.44 -10.62 30.74
C SER A 486 -36.29 -11.48 31.99
N ASN A 487 -35.91 -10.90 33.14
CA ASN A 487 -35.77 -11.62 34.41
C ASN A 487 -37.00 -11.50 35.33
N GLY A 488 -38.03 -10.75 34.92
CA GLY A 488 -39.23 -10.49 35.71
C GLY A 488 -40.35 -11.53 35.59
N GLU A 489 -40.28 -12.47 34.64
CA GLU A 489 -41.36 -13.44 34.40
C GLU A 489 -41.10 -14.85 34.97
N THR A 490 -40.01 -15.07 35.72
CA THR A 490 -39.76 -16.36 36.40
C THR A 490 -39.14 -16.16 37.78
N GLY A 491 -39.94 -15.73 38.78
CA GLY A 491 -39.38 -15.67 40.13
C GLY A 491 -40.19 -15.09 41.29
N THR A 492 -41.49 -14.81 41.15
CA THR A 492 -42.31 -14.29 42.26
C THR A 492 -43.48 -15.20 42.59
N GLU A 493 -43.19 -16.43 43.03
CA GLU A 493 -44.20 -17.24 43.75
C GLU A 493 -43.64 -18.23 44.80
N SER A 494 -42.37 -18.13 45.23
CA SER A 494 -41.76 -19.18 46.08
C SER A 494 -40.87 -18.72 47.25
N ILE A 495 -40.97 -17.49 47.77
CA ILE A 495 -40.14 -17.07 48.93
C ILE A 495 -40.94 -16.28 49.99
N LEU A 496 -42.12 -16.78 50.38
CA LEU A 496 -42.87 -16.23 51.52
C LEU A 496 -43.46 -17.31 52.45
N ASN A 497 -42.78 -18.46 52.60
CA ASN A 497 -43.19 -19.52 53.54
C ASN A 497 -42.01 -20.17 54.30
N THR A 498 -40.98 -19.40 54.61
CA THR A 498 -39.97 -19.84 55.58
C THR A 498 -39.36 -18.65 56.29
N ILE A 499 -40.02 -18.19 57.35
CA ILE A 499 -39.45 -17.67 58.60
C ILE A 499 -40.64 -17.57 59.57
N SER A 500 -40.71 -18.55 60.46
CA SER A 500 -41.25 -18.43 61.82
C SER A 500 -40.26 -17.67 62.69
#